data_AF-A0A2P4YQC5-F1
#
_entry.id   AF-A0A2P4YQC5-F1
#
_cell.length_a   1.000
_cell.length_b   1.000
_cell.length_c   1.000
_cell.angle_alpha   90.00
_cell.angle_beta   90.00
_cell.angle_gamma   90.00
#
_symmetry.space_group_name_H-M   'P 1'
#
loop_
_entity.id
_entity.type
_entity.pdbx_description
1 polymer ?
#
loop_
_entity_poly.entity_id
_entity_poly.type
_entity_poly.pdbx_seq_one_letter_code
_entity_poly.pdbx_strand_id
1 'polypeptide(L)'
;MYHTSNIDTPSTDLHNLIFTRNRRTDVVFSNIFTIARDPPPIDQELMEIADATAEASSGATPIVATVKTPLEKLTEAVDKNPLDFNSWVSLLALVQSETSRETVEATYDRFLTEFPLCFGYWNKYAQYEYGLRNKTTEDGVGTVATLDEAKRKAREVYERGVVAVRHSVDMWMKYCEFLIHTLHTPVEETRPLLERAMDACGADPLAGPLWELYIQLETVNNDMPRLNQVFKRIMYQPLRNLEEFWEKYNQFVLAQQLSALATTEEQKALVDSGEELMDEGLLRVKIVNAVEAVKNKTMEDIYRRQAFEAGIDRSYFHVTPVAEAAMKNWHSYLDFEEAAGNYERCQTLYERCLISCANYEEIWLRYVEWIDTVHGFEAADAVFQRAVTIFLKYRASIYLEYAAFLEAHNKLQKAQDTYMKVLSDVAPKLAEAFLHYCNFERRRGDVETAKTWYERGMEAVEHDAGVYAYVATSYAMFLDKTIGDAALARAVFERAVLKH
;
A
#
# COMPACT_ATOMS: atom_id res chain seq x y z
N MET A 1 46.17 -41.74 -35.30
CA MET A 1 45.45 -40.84 -36.22
C MET A 1 44.11 -40.52 -35.58
N TYR A 2 43.92 -39.24 -35.30
CA TYR A 2 42.72 -38.51 -34.83
C TYR A 2 41.47 -39.31 -34.40
N HIS A 3 41.20 -39.27 -33.09
CA HIS A 3 39.87 -39.47 -32.51
C HIS A 3 39.03 -38.20 -32.71
N THR A 4 37.83 -38.38 -33.28
CA THR A 4 36.79 -37.36 -33.47
C THR A 4 36.06 -37.09 -32.16
N SER A 5 36.11 -35.84 -31.68
CA SER A 5 35.33 -35.32 -30.56
C SER A 5 33.95 -34.83 -31.03
N ASN A 6 32.89 -35.42 -30.47
CA ASN A 6 31.54 -34.84 -30.46
C ASN A 6 31.54 -33.58 -29.57
N ILE A 7 30.98 -32.50 -30.08
CA ILE A 7 30.70 -31.27 -29.33
C ILE A 7 29.23 -31.34 -28.94
N ASP A 8 28.97 -31.56 -27.65
CA ASP A 8 27.68 -31.33 -27.02
C ASP A 8 27.47 -29.81 -26.84
N THR A 9 26.34 -29.31 -27.33
CA THR A 9 25.83 -27.96 -27.09
C THR A 9 25.19 -27.86 -25.70
N PRO A 10 25.57 -26.91 -24.83
CA PRO A 10 24.80 -26.61 -23.63
C PRO A 10 23.71 -25.57 -23.94
N SER A 11 22.47 -25.89 -23.54
CA SER A 11 21.33 -24.96 -23.53
C SER A 11 21.55 -23.90 -22.45
N THR A 12 21.58 -22.63 -22.86
CA THR A 12 21.70 -21.50 -21.94
C THR A 12 20.32 -21.07 -21.44
N ASP A 13 20.07 -21.26 -20.15
CA ASP A 13 18.89 -20.75 -19.43
C ASP A 13 18.82 -19.21 -19.49
N LEU A 14 17.77 -18.69 -20.14
CA LEU A 14 17.48 -17.25 -20.25
C LEU A 14 17.00 -16.61 -18.93
N HIS A 15 16.66 -17.41 -17.91
CA HIS A 15 16.08 -16.92 -16.66
C HIS A 15 17.08 -16.15 -15.77
N ASN A 16 18.39 -16.36 -15.95
CA ASN A 16 19.43 -15.76 -15.11
C ASN A 16 20.06 -14.48 -15.68
N LEU A 17 19.79 -14.11 -16.93
CA LEU A 17 20.47 -13.00 -17.62
C LEU A 17 19.80 -11.63 -17.44
N ILE A 18 18.58 -11.57 -16.91
CA ILE A 18 17.89 -10.31 -16.61
C ILE A 18 18.36 -9.74 -15.24
N PHE A 19 18.84 -10.59 -14.32
CA PHE A 19 19.15 -10.20 -12.94
C PHE A 19 20.64 -10.24 -12.55
N THR A 20 21.55 -10.75 -13.40
CA THR A 20 23.00 -10.60 -13.19
C THR A 20 23.56 -9.37 -13.90
N ARG A 21 23.20 -8.17 -13.43
CA ARG A 21 23.98 -6.96 -13.73
C ARG A 21 24.99 -6.74 -12.61
N ASN A 22 26.25 -7.02 -12.94
CA ASN A 22 27.48 -6.88 -12.15
C ASN A 22 27.46 -5.83 -11.01
N ARG A 23 27.59 -6.30 -9.75
CA ARG A 23 27.94 -5.54 -8.52
C ARG A 23 29.36 -4.95 -8.52
N ARG A 24 29.91 -4.49 -9.65
CA ARG A 24 31.29 -3.95 -9.73
C ARG A 24 31.49 -2.73 -10.65
N THR A 25 30.43 -2.09 -11.12
CA THR A 25 30.51 -0.80 -11.84
C THR A 25 29.87 0.37 -11.07
N ASP A 26 29.55 0.17 -9.80
CA ASP A 26 29.00 1.16 -8.86
C ASP A 26 30.05 2.17 -8.39
N VAL A 27 30.50 3.07 -9.28
CA VAL A 27 31.11 4.35 -8.85
C VAL A 27 30.80 5.54 -9.79
N VAL A 28 30.20 5.33 -10.99
CA VAL A 28 30.09 6.43 -11.98
C VAL A 28 28.66 6.82 -12.38
N PHE A 29 27.62 6.08 -11.94
CA PHE A 29 26.22 6.41 -12.27
C PHE A 29 25.44 7.11 -11.15
N SER A 30 26.07 7.42 -10.01
CA SER A 30 25.41 8.12 -8.88
C SER A 30 25.37 9.65 -8.99
N ASN A 31 25.82 10.26 -10.10
CA ASN A 31 25.99 11.71 -10.20
C ASN A 31 25.09 12.41 -11.25
N ILE A 32 24.02 11.78 -11.72
CA ILE A 32 23.00 12.46 -12.58
C ILE A 32 21.58 12.15 -12.08
N PHE A 33 21.37 12.19 -10.77
CA PHE A 33 20.04 12.35 -10.18
C PHE A 33 19.97 13.71 -9.52
N THR A 34 19.64 14.74 -10.30
CA THR A 34 19.14 16.02 -9.79
C THR A 34 18.32 16.67 -10.89
N ILE A 35 17.20 17.28 -10.50
CA ILE A 35 16.23 18.06 -11.28
C ILE A 35 14.96 17.28 -11.66
N ALA A 36 14.18 16.95 -10.63
CA ALA A 36 12.75 17.27 -10.61
C ALA A 36 12.47 17.85 -9.21
N ARG A 37 12.13 19.14 -9.17
CA ARG A 37 12.13 20.03 -8.01
C ARG A 37 11.49 19.44 -6.74
N ASP A 38 12.27 19.41 -5.66
CA ASP A 38 11.78 19.26 -4.30
C ASP A 38 10.80 20.40 -3.96
N PRO A 39 9.65 20.13 -3.31
CA PRO A 39 8.93 21.16 -2.57
C PRO A 39 9.73 21.57 -1.32
N PRO A 40 9.68 22.84 -0.89
CA PRO A 40 10.49 23.33 0.22
C PRO A 40 10.11 22.65 1.55
N PRO A 41 11.00 22.69 2.56
CA PRO A 41 10.72 22.11 3.87
C PRO A 41 9.55 22.83 4.53
N ILE A 42 8.63 22.04 5.10
CA ILE A 42 7.53 22.53 5.93
C ILE A 42 8.09 22.74 7.34
N ASP A 43 8.39 23.99 7.69
CA ASP A 43 8.68 24.37 9.06
C ASP A 43 7.42 24.24 9.93
N GLN A 44 7.61 23.67 11.12
CA GLN A 44 6.66 23.71 12.22
C GLN A 44 6.58 25.15 12.76
N GLU A 45 5.42 25.82 12.66
CA GLU A 45 4.90 26.72 13.70
C GLU A 45 3.47 27.23 13.39
N LEU A 46 2.57 26.91 14.33
CA LEU A 46 1.52 27.74 14.95
C LEU A 46 0.37 28.41 14.17
N MET A 47 -0.82 28.10 14.69
CA MET A 47 -1.94 28.99 15.06
C MET A 47 -1.66 30.51 15.11
N GLU A 48 -2.72 31.24 14.75
CA GLU A 48 -2.95 32.70 14.86
C GLU A 48 -2.29 33.59 13.80
N ILE A 49 -3.13 34.29 13.00
CA ILE A 49 -3.39 35.73 13.13
C ILE A 49 -4.52 36.10 12.16
N ALA A 50 -5.59 36.63 12.74
CA ALA A 50 -6.57 37.45 12.07
C ALA A 50 -6.08 38.92 12.04
N ASP A 51 -6.52 39.64 11.00
CA ASP A 51 -6.59 41.09 10.83
C ASP A 51 -5.39 41.93 10.31
N ALA A 52 -5.80 42.87 9.45
CA ALA A 52 -5.14 44.09 8.94
C ALA A 52 -4.11 43.92 7.79
N THR A 53 -4.11 44.69 6.69
CA THR A 53 -4.68 46.00 6.34
C THR A 53 -4.86 46.17 4.82
N ALA A 54 -5.68 47.16 4.46
CA ALA A 54 -6.00 47.61 3.12
C ALA A 54 -5.00 48.62 2.52
N GLU A 55 -5.20 48.85 1.20
CA GLU A 55 -4.82 49.99 0.34
C GLU A 55 -3.47 50.00 -0.39
N ALA A 56 -3.51 49.81 -1.72
CA ALA A 56 -3.19 50.85 -2.71
C ALA A 56 -3.61 50.44 -4.14
N SER A 57 -4.21 51.40 -4.87
CA SER A 57 -4.88 51.27 -6.17
C SER A 57 -3.95 51.24 -7.39
N SER A 58 -4.40 50.64 -8.51
CA SER A 58 -4.77 51.41 -9.73
C SER A 58 -5.06 50.54 -10.97
N GLY A 59 -6.20 50.81 -11.61
CA GLY A 59 -6.31 50.94 -13.08
C GLY A 59 -6.31 49.68 -13.97
N ALA A 60 -7.45 48.98 -14.05
CA ALA A 60 -7.86 48.30 -15.28
C ALA A 60 -9.39 48.07 -15.30
N THR A 61 -10.01 48.31 -16.45
CA THR A 61 -11.43 48.12 -16.78
C THR A 61 -11.93 46.72 -16.36
N PRO A 62 -13.11 46.59 -15.70
CA PRO A 62 -13.56 45.29 -15.20
C PRO A 62 -14.16 44.48 -16.35
N ILE A 63 -13.39 43.50 -16.84
CA ILE A 63 -14.00 42.24 -17.26
C ILE A 63 -14.59 41.67 -15.97
N VAL A 64 -15.90 41.43 -15.92
CA VAL A 64 -16.53 40.74 -14.79
C VAL A 64 -16.02 39.30 -14.80
N ALA A 65 -14.82 39.08 -14.28
CA ALA A 65 -14.36 37.78 -13.85
C ALA A 65 -15.26 37.43 -12.66
N THR A 66 -16.16 36.47 -12.86
CA THR A 66 -16.87 35.84 -11.76
C THR A 66 -15.83 35.44 -10.71
N VAL A 67 -15.90 36.06 -9.53
CA VAL A 67 -14.98 35.76 -8.44
C VAL A 67 -15.25 34.32 -8.04
N LYS A 68 -14.32 33.42 -8.40
CA LYS A 68 -14.45 32.00 -8.08
C LYS A 68 -14.67 31.81 -6.59
N THR A 69 -15.64 30.99 -6.23
CA THR A 69 -15.93 30.68 -4.83
C THR A 69 -14.73 29.96 -4.17
N PRO A 70 -14.58 30.00 -2.83
CA PRO A 70 -13.54 29.23 -2.15
C PRO A 70 -13.59 27.73 -2.50
N LEU A 71 -14.79 27.17 -2.67
CA LEU A 71 -15.03 25.80 -3.08
C LEU A 71 -14.49 25.53 -4.49
N GLU A 72 -14.78 26.40 -5.47
CA GLU A 72 -14.27 26.27 -6.84
C GLU A 72 -12.74 26.35 -6.88
N LYS A 73 -12.13 27.26 -6.12
CA LYS A 73 -10.67 27.40 -6.05
C LYS A 73 -9.99 26.15 -5.51
N LEU A 74 -10.54 25.57 -4.43
CA LEU A 74 -10.00 24.34 -3.85
C LEU A 74 -10.24 23.13 -4.74
N THR A 75 -11.38 23.07 -5.43
CA THR A 75 -11.67 22.01 -6.41
C THR A 75 -10.69 22.06 -7.57
N GLU A 76 -10.43 23.26 -8.13
CA GLU A 76 -9.42 23.43 -9.19
C GLU A 76 -8.00 23.11 -8.71
N ALA A 77 -7.69 23.38 -7.44
CA ALA A 77 -6.39 23.06 -6.87
C ALA A 77 -6.15 21.53 -6.83
N VAL A 78 -7.14 20.75 -6.34
CA VAL A 78 -7.03 19.29 -6.30
C VAL A 78 -7.11 18.65 -7.69
N ASP A 79 -7.84 19.26 -8.64
CA ASP A 79 -7.87 18.79 -10.03
C ASP A 79 -6.53 18.99 -10.74
N LYS A 80 -5.86 20.12 -10.45
CA LYS A 80 -4.55 20.43 -11.00
C LYS A 80 -3.44 19.57 -10.39
N ASN A 81 -3.52 19.27 -9.11
CA ASN A 81 -2.58 18.40 -8.41
C ASN A 81 -3.32 17.44 -7.47
N PRO A 82 -3.74 16.25 -7.95
CA PRO A 82 -4.46 15.27 -7.15
C PRO A 82 -3.68 14.76 -5.93
N LEU A 83 -2.36 14.90 -5.93
CA LEU A 83 -1.47 14.48 -4.84
C LEU A 83 -1.25 15.56 -3.78
N ASP A 84 -1.83 16.76 -3.93
CA ASP A 84 -1.75 17.80 -2.90
C ASP A 84 -2.72 17.52 -1.75
N PHE A 85 -2.21 16.83 -0.74
CA PHE A 85 -2.94 16.45 0.45
C PHE A 85 -3.55 17.65 1.20
N ASN A 86 -2.85 18.77 1.31
CA ASN A 86 -3.33 19.92 2.09
C ASN A 86 -4.56 20.56 1.44
N SER A 87 -4.54 20.70 0.11
CA SER A 87 -5.70 21.18 -0.65
C SER A 87 -6.92 20.27 -0.44
N TRP A 88 -6.73 18.95 -0.39
CA TRP A 88 -7.80 18.01 -0.07
C TRP A 88 -8.34 18.16 1.35
N VAL A 89 -7.47 18.33 2.36
CA VAL A 89 -7.91 18.52 3.75
C VAL A 89 -8.76 19.79 3.88
N SER A 90 -8.30 20.90 3.27
CA SER A 90 -9.06 22.15 3.24
C SER A 90 -10.40 22.01 2.51
N LEU A 91 -10.42 21.29 1.38
CA LEU A 91 -11.64 21.04 0.62
C LEU A 91 -12.67 20.24 1.43
N LEU A 92 -12.23 19.15 2.07
CA LEU A 92 -13.12 18.31 2.89
C LEU A 92 -13.70 19.08 4.09
N ALA A 93 -12.88 19.90 4.74
CA ALA A 93 -13.35 20.74 5.85
C ALA A 93 -14.45 21.72 5.41
N LEU A 94 -14.28 22.37 4.24
CA LEU A 94 -15.25 23.31 3.69
C LEU A 94 -16.55 22.63 3.24
N VAL A 95 -16.42 21.49 2.53
CA VAL A 95 -17.55 20.74 1.99
C VAL A 95 -18.45 20.21 3.11
N GLN A 96 -17.89 19.80 4.25
CA GLN A 96 -18.66 19.33 5.40
C GLN A 96 -19.50 20.42 6.09
N SER A 97 -19.10 21.69 6.00
CA SER A 97 -19.79 22.81 6.63
C SER A 97 -20.80 23.51 5.72
N GLU A 98 -20.57 23.55 4.41
CA GLU A 98 -21.25 24.51 3.53
C GLU A 98 -22.09 23.87 2.40
N THR A 99 -22.14 22.54 2.29
CA THR A 99 -22.68 21.90 1.07
C THR A 99 -23.62 20.72 1.33
N SER A 100 -24.25 20.25 0.25
CA SER A 100 -25.17 19.11 0.26
C SER A 100 -24.47 17.78 0.57
N ARG A 101 -25.23 16.80 1.07
CA ARG A 101 -24.72 15.45 1.36
C ARG A 101 -24.03 14.81 0.15
N GLU A 102 -24.61 14.95 -1.03
CA GLU A 102 -24.08 14.36 -2.27
C GLU A 102 -22.69 14.91 -2.60
N THR A 103 -22.48 16.21 -2.36
CA THR A 103 -21.18 16.87 -2.60
C THR A 103 -20.14 16.36 -1.59
N VAL A 104 -20.55 16.14 -0.34
CA VAL A 104 -19.68 15.55 0.70
C VAL A 104 -19.29 14.12 0.36
N GLU A 105 -20.27 13.26 0.03
CA GLU A 105 -20.03 11.88 -0.37
C GLU A 105 -19.07 11.81 -1.58
N ALA A 106 -19.35 12.60 -2.64
CA ALA A 106 -18.52 12.63 -3.83
C ALA A 106 -17.08 13.12 -3.56
N THR A 107 -16.91 14.12 -2.69
CA THR A 107 -15.58 14.65 -2.34
C THR A 107 -14.77 13.64 -1.54
N TYR A 108 -15.40 12.94 -0.59
CA TYR A 108 -14.75 11.85 0.15
C TYR A 108 -14.35 10.69 -0.77
N ASP A 109 -15.24 10.27 -1.67
CA ASP A 109 -14.96 9.18 -2.61
C ASP A 109 -13.77 9.50 -3.52
N ARG A 110 -13.70 10.75 -4.01
CA ARG A 110 -12.55 11.22 -4.79
C ARG A 110 -11.27 11.24 -3.97
N PHE A 111 -11.30 11.83 -2.77
CA PHE A 111 -10.14 11.88 -1.89
C PHE A 111 -9.61 10.49 -1.55
N LEU A 112 -10.49 9.56 -1.18
CA LEU A 112 -10.11 8.19 -0.79
C LEU A 112 -9.72 7.31 -1.98
N THR A 113 -10.00 7.73 -3.21
CA THR A 113 -9.44 7.14 -4.43
C THR A 113 -7.99 7.57 -4.67
N GLU A 114 -7.61 8.78 -4.24
CA GLU A 114 -6.22 9.25 -4.28
C GLU A 114 -5.41 8.79 -3.05
N PHE A 115 -6.03 8.75 -1.87
CA PHE A 115 -5.37 8.42 -0.59
C PHE A 115 -6.09 7.29 0.16
N PRO A 116 -6.12 6.06 -0.40
CA PRO A 116 -6.90 4.95 0.16
C PRO A 116 -6.44 4.51 1.55
N LEU A 117 -5.15 4.66 1.88
CA LEU A 117 -4.56 4.22 3.16
C LEU A 117 -4.83 5.18 4.33
N CYS A 118 -5.48 6.32 4.08
CA CYS A 118 -5.84 7.29 5.12
C CYS A 118 -7.06 6.82 5.94
N PHE A 119 -6.89 5.77 6.77
CA PHE A 119 -7.96 5.18 7.60
C PHE A 119 -8.72 6.23 8.44
N GLY A 120 -8.04 7.27 8.92
CA GLY A 120 -8.66 8.35 9.69
C GLY A 120 -9.77 9.07 8.92
N TYR A 121 -9.65 9.18 7.59
CA TYR A 121 -10.66 9.79 6.74
C TYR A 121 -11.80 8.83 6.39
N TRP A 122 -11.53 7.53 6.24
CA TRP A 122 -12.59 6.50 6.20
C TRP A 122 -13.46 6.57 7.46
N ASN A 123 -12.84 6.64 8.64
CA ASN A 123 -13.55 6.79 9.90
C ASN A 123 -14.34 8.11 9.97
N LYS A 124 -13.74 9.25 9.59
CA LYS A 124 -14.46 10.54 9.52
C LYS A 124 -15.67 10.48 8.59
N TYR A 125 -15.53 9.80 7.44
CA TYR A 125 -16.61 9.66 6.47
C TYR A 125 -17.76 8.79 7.04
N ALA A 126 -17.44 7.64 7.64
CA ALA A 126 -18.46 6.79 8.26
C ALA A 126 -19.15 7.49 9.44
N GLN A 127 -18.40 8.25 10.25
CA GLN A 127 -18.94 9.05 11.34
C GLN A 127 -19.83 10.19 10.84
N TYR A 128 -19.47 10.84 9.72
CA TYR A 128 -20.30 11.85 9.05
C TYR A 128 -21.64 11.25 8.65
N GLU A 129 -21.64 10.13 7.91
CA GLU A 129 -22.86 9.43 7.47
C GLU A 129 -23.76 9.05 8.66
N TYR A 130 -23.16 8.49 9.71
CA TYR A 130 -23.92 8.15 10.91
C TYR A 130 -24.47 9.38 11.65
N GLY A 131 -23.72 10.49 11.63
CA GLY A 131 -24.08 11.76 12.26
C GLY A 131 -25.25 12.48 11.58
N LEU A 132 -25.55 12.19 10.31
CA LEU A 132 -26.67 12.80 9.57
C LEU A 132 -28.03 12.53 10.18
N ARG A 133 -28.18 11.44 10.94
CA ARG A 133 -29.41 11.17 11.72
C ARG A 133 -29.74 12.25 12.74
N ASN A 134 -28.75 13.01 13.19
CA ASN A 134 -28.90 14.07 14.18
C ASN A 134 -29.10 15.45 13.52
N LYS A 135 -28.83 15.57 12.21
CA LYS A 135 -29.03 16.82 11.47
C LYS A 135 -30.47 16.93 11.00
N THR A 136 -31.07 18.11 11.15
CA THR A 136 -32.39 18.44 10.60
C THR A 136 -32.26 18.92 9.16
N THR A 137 -33.27 18.63 8.35
CA THR A 137 -33.38 19.17 6.98
C THR A 137 -33.54 20.69 7.00
N GLU A 138 -33.24 21.37 5.89
CA GLU A 138 -33.38 22.83 5.76
C GLU A 138 -34.82 23.30 6.04
N ASP A 139 -35.81 22.47 5.72
CA ASP A 139 -37.22 22.72 5.97
C ASP A 139 -37.63 22.55 7.45
N GLY A 140 -36.72 22.07 8.31
CA GLY A 140 -36.96 21.82 9.74
C GLY A 140 -37.91 20.66 10.03
N VAL A 141 -38.39 19.96 9.00
CA VAL A 141 -39.32 18.83 9.11
C VAL A 141 -38.54 17.53 8.89
N GLY A 142 -38.11 16.92 9.99
CA GLY A 142 -37.44 15.61 9.99
C GLY A 142 -35.92 15.67 10.01
N THR A 143 -35.29 14.49 10.01
CA THR A 143 -33.83 14.31 10.01
C THR A 143 -33.32 14.11 8.58
N VAL A 144 -32.08 14.53 8.31
CA VAL A 144 -31.45 14.39 6.98
C VAL A 144 -31.33 12.93 6.54
N ALA A 145 -31.19 12.01 7.50
CA ALA A 145 -31.22 10.57 7.26
C ALA A 145 -32.04 9.89 8.38
N THR A 146 -32.65 8.74 8.05
CA THR A 146 -33.24 7.87 9.07
C THR A 146 -32.14 7.11 9.83
N LEU A 147 -32.44 6.61 11.03
CA LEU A 147 -31.45 5.85 11.81
C LEU A 147 -30.94 4.62 11.05
N ASP A 148 -31.83 3.89 10.38
CA ASP A 148 -31.46 2.65 9.66
C ASP A 148 -30.65 2.96 8.40
N GLU A 149 -30.98 4.04 7.70
CA GLU A 149 -30.19 4.51 6.57
C GLU A 149 -28.79 4.94 7.01
N ALA A 150 -28.68 5.73 8.08
CA ALA A 150 -27.42 6.20 8.62
C ALA A 150 -26.53 5.03 9.09
N LYS A 151 -27.12 4.01 9.73
CA LYS A 151 -26.43 2.76 10.08
C LYS A 151 -25.92 2.03 8.84
N ARG A 152 -26.77 1.85 7.82
CA ARG A 152 -26.42 1.13 6.58
C ARG A 152 -25.29 1.83 5.84
N LYS A 153 -25.41 3.14 5.60
CA LYS A 153 -24.41 3.95 4.89
C LYS A 153 -23.08 3.99 5.64
N ALA A 154 -23.09 4.17 6.96
CA ALA A 154 -21.86 4.09 7.76
C ALA A 154 -21.20 2.71 7.67
N ARG A 155 -21.98 1.61 7.74
CA ARG A 155 -21.46 0.24 7.54
C ARG A 155 -20.84 0.07 6.14
N GLU A 156 -21.47 0.59 5.09
CA GLU A 156 -20.94 0.54 3.71
C GLU A 156 -19.59 1.26 3.59
N VAL A 157 -19.44 2.43 4.23
CA VAL A 157 -18.16 3.15 4.24
C VAL A 157 -17.09 2.36 4.99
N TYR A 158 -17.41 1.77 6.16
CA TYR A 158 -16.47 0.92 6.89
C TYR A 158 -16.05 -0.32 6.09
N GLU A 159 -17.00 -1.00 5.43
CA GLU A 159 -16.71 -2.17 4.59
C GLU A 159 -15.78 -1.82 3.42
N ARG A 160 -16.00 -0.67 2.76
CA ARG A 160 -15.08 -0.15 1.75
C ARG A 160 -13.69 0.14 2.33
N GLY A 161 -13.64 0.75 3.51
CA GLY A 161 -12.37 1.12 4.16
C GLY A 161 -11.54 -0.09 4.61
N VAL A 162 -12.16 -1.16 5.13
CA VAL A 162 -11.41 -2.39 5.48
C VAL A 162 -10.95 -3.18 4.26
N VAL A 163 -11.55 -2.97 3.09
CA VAL A 163 -11.01 -3.48 1.82
C VAL A 163 -9.82 -2.65 1.36
N ALA A 164 -9.92 -1.32 1.44
CA ALA A 164 -8.86 -0.39 1.02
C ALA A 164 -7.61 -0.47 1.93
N VAL A 165 -7.80 -0.65 3.24
CA VAL A 165 -6.74 -0.65 4.25
C VAL A 165 -6.75 -1.95 5.07
N ARG A 166 -6.81 -3.09 4.37
CA ARG A 166 -6.99 -4.42 4.96
C ARG A 166 -6.06 -4.73 6.13
N HIS A 167 -4.80 -4.28 6.06
CA HIS A 167 -3.80 -4.61 7.08
C HIS A 167 -3.67 -3.53 8.19
N SER A 168 -4.55 -2.52 8.22
CA SER A 168 -4.55 -1.51 9.29
C SER A 168 -5.37 -1.97 10.49
N VAL A 169 -4.68 -2.19 11.61
CA VAL A 169 -5.30 -2.46 12.92
C VAL A 169 -6.29 -1.36 13.30
N ASP A 170 -5.92 -0.08 13.11
CA ASP A 170 -6.76 1.06 13.46
C ASP A 170 -8.09 1.10 12.68
N MET A 171 -8.05 0.74 11.39
CA MET A 171 -9.25 0.71 10.55
C MET A 171 -10.24 -0.35 11.06
N TRP A 172 -9.75 -1.57 11.34
CA TRP A 172 -10.57 -2.64 11.90
C TRP A 172 -11.08 -2.30 13.30
N MET A 173 -10.24 -1.68 14.13
CA MET A 173 -10.63 -1.20 15.46
C MET A 173 -11.82 -0.25 15.37
N LYS A 174 -11.76 0.77 14.51
CA LYS A 174 -12.86 1.74 14.36
C LYS A 174 -14.15 1.07 13.89
N TYR A 175 -14.05 0.09 12.99
CA TYR A 175 -15.24 -0.61 12.54
C TYR A 175 -15.85 -1.50 13.63
N CYS A 176 -15.03 -2.28 14.33
CA CYS A 176 -15.51 -3.15 15.41
C CYS A 176 -16.08 -2.33 16.59
N GLU A 177 -15.41 -1.25 16.98
CA GLU A 177 -15.90 -0.29 17.99
C GLU A 177 -17.26 0.31 17.58
N PHE A 178 -17.43 0.66 16.30
CA PHE A 178 -18.69 1.16 15.79
C PHE A 178 -19.81 0.12 15.95
N LEU A 179 -19.58 -1.14 15.58
CA LEU A 179 -20.62 -2.18 15.71
C LEU A 179 -20.93 -2.54 17.17
N ILE A 180 -19.90 -2.67 18.01
CA ILE A 180 -20.03 -3.18 19.39
C ILE A 180 -20.44 -2.07 20.35
N HIS A 181 -19.74 -0.93 20.33
CA HIS A 181 -19.95 0.15 21.29
C HIS A 181 -20.96 1.19 20.82
N THR A 182 -21.07 1.43 19.51
CA THR A 182 -21.96 2.49 18.99
C THR A 182 -23.33 1.95 18.56
N LEU A 183 -23.36 0.79 17.91
CA LEU A 183 -24.60 0.16 17.44
C LEU A 183 -25.14 -0.90 18.40
N HIS A 184 -24.32 -1.41 19.33
CA HIS A 184 -24.66 -2.54 20.20
C HIS A 184 -25.21 -3.73 19.40
N THR A 185 -24.53 -4.04 18.30
CA THR A 185 -24.92 -5.11 17.38
C THR A 185 -24.76 -6.47 18.07
N PRO A 186 -25.69 -7.42 17.87
CA PRO A 186 -25.60 -8.76 18.47
C PRO A 186 -24.29 -9.51 18.17
N VAL A 187 -23.95 -10.47 19.03
CA VAL A 187 -22.70 -11.25 18.93
C VAL A 187 -22.62 -12.06 17.64
N GLU A 188 -23.75 -12.51 17.12
CA GLU A 188 -23.88 -13.31 15.91
C GLU A 188 -23.41 -12.54 14.66
N GLU A 189 -23.57 -11.21 14.65
CA GLU A 189 -23.12 -10.33 13.57
C GLU A 189 -21.70 -9.77 13.82
N THR A 190 -21.34 -9.49 15.07
CA THR A 190 -20.04 -8.87 15.41
C THR A 190 -18.90 -9.88 15.42
N ARG A 191 -19.14 -11.13 15.80
CA ARG A 191 -18.12 -12.19 15.85
C ARG A 191 -17.51 -12.49 14.47
N PRO A 192 -18.28 -12.68 13.38
CA PRO A 192 -17.71 -12.85 12.04
C PRO A 192 -16.85 -11.66 11.60
N LEU A 193 -17.20 -10.44 12.01
CA LEU A 193 -16.40 -9.27 11.70
C LEU A 193 -15.05 -9.29 12.44
N LEU A 194 -15.05 -9.63 13.73
CA LEU A 194 -13.80 -9.77 14.48
C LEU A 194 -12.91 -10.87 13.92
N GLU A 195 -13.46 -12.01 13.50
CA GLU A 195 -12.68 -13.06 12.85
C GLU A 195 -12.04 -12.56 11.54
N ARG A 196 -12.78 -11.81 10.71
CA ARG A 196 -12.21 -11.15 9.53
C ARG A 196 -11.06 -10.18 9.90
N ALA A 197 -11.20 -9.45 11.00
CA ALA A 197 -10.15 -8.55 11.49
C ALA A 197 -8.91 -9.34 11.95
N MET A 198 -9.10 -10.46 12.66
CA MET A 198 -7.99 -11.34 13.09
C MET A 198 -7.27 -11.95 11.89
N ASP A 199 -7.99 -12.41 10.87
CA ASP A 199 -7.40 -12.96 9.65
C ASP A 199 -6.62 -11.90 8.85
N ALA A 200 -7.03 -10.63 8.94
CA ALA A 200 -6.41 -9.55 8.18
C ALA A 200 -5.18 -8.93 8.87
N CYS A 201 -5.24 -8.76 10.20
CA CYS A 201 -4.20 -8.06 10.96
C CYS A 201 -4.01 -8.56 12.41
N GLY A 202 -4.59 -9.71 12.80
CA GLY A 202 -4.48 -10.23 14.17
C GLY A 202 -3.06 -10.63 14.60
N ALA A 203 -2.17 -10.87 13.63
CA ALA A 203 -0.75 -11.14 13.86
C ALA A 203 0.12 -9.87 13.91
N ASP A 204 -0.44 -8.68 13.69
CA ASP A 204 0.30 -7.43 13.81
C ASP A 204 0.71 -7.21 15.29
N PRO A 205 1.97 -6.85 15.58
CA PRO A 205 2.43 -6.57 16.95
C PRO A 205 1.60 -5.54 17.71
N LEU A 206 0.90 -4.64 17.02
CA LEU A 206 0.03 -3.60 17.57
C LEU A 206 -1.45 -4.02 17.64
N ALA A 207 -1.81 -5.25 17.25
CA ALA A 207 -3.19 -5.74 17.25
C ALA A 207 -3.78 -6.03 18.65
N GLY A 208 -3.04 -5.79 19.73
CA GLY A 208 -3.52 -5.99 21.11
C GLY A 208 -4.92 -5.43 21.39
N PRO A 209 -5.24 -4.18 21.00
CA PRO A 209 -6.59 -3.62 21.20
C PRO A 209 -7.72 -4.42 20.51
N LEU A 210 -7.46 -5.03 19.35
CA LEU A 210 -8.45 -5.87 18.66
C LEU A 210 -8.73 -7.16 19.44
N TRP A 211 -7.68 -7.78 19.98
CA TRP A 211 -7.81 -8.96 20.82
C TRP A 211 -8.52 -8.65 22.15
N GLU A 212 -8.28 -7.47 22.72
CA GLU A 212 -8.99 -7.01 23.92
C GLU A 212 -10.49 -6.85 23.65
N LEU A 213 -10.85 -6.25 22.52
CA LEU A 213 -12.24 -6.10 22.10
C LEU A 213 -12.90 -7.47 21.90
N TYR A 214 -12.16 -8.45 21.38
CA TYR A 214 -12.67 -9.80 21.22
C TYR A 214 -12.89 -10.50 22.57
N ILE A 215 -11.94 -10.37 23.50
CA ILE A 215 -12.08 -10.86 24.88
C ILE A 215 -13.30 -10.22 25.56
N GLN A 216 -13.48 -8.91 25.42
CA GLN A 216 -14.60 -8.17 25.99
C GLN A 216 -15.94 -8.68 25.44
N LEU A 217 -16.03 -8.90 24.12
CA LEU A 217 -17.25 -9.42 23.49
C LEU A 217 -17.64 -10.78 24.06
N GLU A 218 -16.73 -11.74 24.11
CA GLU A 218 -17.03 -13.09 24.59
C GLU A 218 -17.27 -13.12 26.12
N THR A 219 -16.61 -12.23 26.86
CA THR A 219 -16.84 -12.06 28.31
C THR A 219 -18.26 -11.56 28.60
N VAL A 220 -18.72 -10.53 27.89
CA VAL A 220 -20.07 -9.96 28.07
C VAL A 220 -21.16 -10.97 27.66
N ASN A 221 -20.89 -11.79 26.65
CA ASN A 221 -21.81 -12.85 26.21
C ASN A 221 -21.71 -14.15 27.03
N ASN A 222 -20.79 -14.21 28.00
CA ASN A 222 -20.60 -15.36 28.90
C ASN A 222 -20.30 -16.68 28.18
N ASP A 223 -19.61 -16.65 27.03
CA ASP A 223 -19.16 -17.83 26.29
C ASP A 223 -17.74 -18.21 26.70
N MET A 224 -17.62 -18.84 27.89
CA MET A 224 -16.32 -19.18 28.50
C MET A 224 -15.47 -20.15 27.64
N PRO A 225 -16.03 -21.19 27.00
CA PRO A 225 -15.26 -22.04 26.09
C PRO A 225 -14.68 -21.27 24.90
N ARG A 226 -15.45 -20.37 24.30
CA ARG A 226 -14.96 -19.52 23.20
C ARG A 226 -13.90 -18.54 23.69
N LEU A 227 -14.11 -17.91 24.84
CA LEU A 227 -13.13 -17.02 25.46
C LEU A 227 -11.79 -17.73 25.73
N ASN A 228 -11.83 -18.97 26.22
CA ASN A 228 -10.63 -19.80 26.37
C ASN A 228 -9.94 -20.09 25.02
N GLN A 229 -10.69 -20.35 23.95
CA GLN A 229 -10.12 -20.51 22.61
C GLN A 229 -9.45 -19.22 22.12
N VAL A 230 -10.05 -18.06 22.38
CA VAL A 230 -9.47 -16.74 22.05
C VAL A 230 -8.14 -16.55 22.79
N PHE A 231 -8.09 -16.81 24.10
CA PHE A 231 -6.83 -16.74 24.85
C PHE A 231 -5.76 -17.68 24.30
N LYS A 232 -6.10 -18.94 24.02
CA LYS A 232 -5.15 -19.90 23.43
C LYS A 232 -4.64 -19.41 22.06
N ARG A 233 -5.49 -18.80 21.23
CA ARG A 233 -5.10 -18.23 19.92
C ARG A 233 -4.14 -17.05 20.06
N ILE A 234 -4.36 -16.17 21.04
CA ILE A 234 -3.47 -15.04 21.33
C ILE A 234 -2.04 -15.50 21.60
N MET A 235 -1.84 -16.66 22.23
CA MET A 235 -0.50 -17.18 22.54
C MET A 235 0.34 -17.52 21.31
N TYR A 236 -0.28 -17.66 20.14
CA TYR A 236 0.42 -17.86 18.87
C TYR A 236 0.74 -16.54 18.14
N GLN A 237 0.21 -15.41 18.62
CA GLN A 237 0.36 -14.11 17.95
C GLN A 237 1.54 -13.33 18.52
N PRO A 238 2.40 -12.74 17.67
CA PRO A 238 3.59 -12.00 18.10
C PRO A 238 3.23 -10.57 18.58
N LEU A 239 2.29 -10.46 19.53
CA LEU A 239 1.81 -9.17 20.06
C LEU A 239 2.83 -8.53 20.98
N ARG A 240 2.95 -7.20 20.92
CA ARG A 240 3.85 -6.43 21.80
C ARG A 240 3.52 -6.59 23.28
N ASN A 241 2.24 -6.74 23.61
CA ASN A 241 1.73 -6.89 24.98
C ASN A 241 1.28 -8.32 25.30
N LEU A 242 1.91 -9.34 24.69
CA LEU A 242 1.58 -10.75 24.90
C LEU A 242 1.63 -11.17 26.38
N GLU A 243 2.55 -10.59 27.16
CA GLU A 243 2.66 -10.90 28.60
C GLU A 243 1.44 -10.45 29.41
N GLU A 244 0.84 -9.31 29.08
CA GLU A 244 -0.40 -8.84 29.72
C GLU A 244 -1.56 -9.81 29.44
N PHE A 245 -1.64 -10.34 28.22
CA PHE A 245 -2.64 -11.36 27.88
C PHE A 245 -2.39 -12.69 28.60
N TRP A 246 -1.11 -13.05 28.82
CA TRP A 246 -0.74 -14.22 29.60
C TRP A 246 -1.20 -14.10 31.06
N GLU A 247 -1.02 -12.93 31.68
CA GLU A 247 -1.52 -12.65 33.03
C GLU A 247 -3.05 -12.76 33.11
N LYS A 248 -3.77 -12.20 32.13
CA LYS A 248 -5.24 -12.32 32.04
C LYS A 248 -5.67 -13.77 31.87
N TYR A 249 -4.96 -14.55 31.05
CA TYR A 249 -5.25 -15.97 30.87
C TYR A 249 -5.06 -16.75 32.18
N ASN A 250 -4.00 -16.49 32.93
CA ASN A 250 -3.78 -17.15 34.23
C ASN A 250 -4.91 -16.83 35.23
N GLN A 251 -5.34 -15.57 35.30
CA GLN A 251 -6.49 -15.19 36.14
C GLN A 251 -7.79 -15.88 35.69
N PHE A 252 -8.03 -15.95 34.38
CA PHE A 252 -9.16 -16.67 33.80
C PHE A 252 -9.13 -18.16 34.16
N VAL A 253 -8.00 -18.84 34.00
CA VAL A 253 -7.84 -20.27 34.33
C VAL A 253 -8.10 -20.55 35.81
N LEU A 254 -7.70 -19.65 36.71
CA LEU A 254 -7.96 -19.79 38.14
C LEU A 254 -9.45 -19.64 38.49
N ALA A 255 -10.16 -18.77 37.77
CA ALA A 255 -11.56 -18.44 38.02
C ALA A 255 -12.57 -19.41 37.39
N GLN A 256 -12.18 -20.20 36.38
CA GLN A 256 -13.09 -21.04 35.60
C GLN A 256 -13.09 -22.52 36.02
N GLN A 257 -14.19 -23.21 35.69
CA GLN A 257 -14.31 -24.66 35.81
C GLN A 257 -13.54 -25.37 34.68
N LEU A 258 -13.02 -26.58 34.94
CA LEU A 258 -12.26 -27.36 33.94
C LEU A 258 -13.01 -27.59 32.61
N SER A 259 -14.33 -27.71 32.64
CA SER A 259 -15.16 -27.91 31.46
C SER A 259 -15.09 -26.75 30.46
N ALA A 260 -14.78 -25.53 30.92
CA ALA A 260 -14.56 -24.36 30.08
C ALA A 260 -13.11 -24.27 29.55
N LEU A 261 -12.16 -24.90 30.24
CA LEU A 261 -10.72 -24.82 29.96
C LEU A 261 -10.23 -25.85 28.94
N ALA A 262 -10.86 -27.02 28.92
CA ALA A 262 -10.53 -28.08 27.99
C ALA A 262 -11.75 -28.93 27.69
N THR A 263 -11.90 -29.28 26.41
CA THR A 263 -12.87 -30.30 25.96
C THR A 263 -12.52 -31.66 26.55
N THR A 264 -13.49 -32.57 26.65
CA THR A 264 -13.25 -33.93 27.16
C THR A 264 -12.18 -34.69 26.38
N GLU A 265 -11.99 -34.37 25.10
CA GLU A 265 -10.95 -34.93 24.24
C GLU A 265 -9.57 -34.38 24.59
N GLU A 266 -9.43 -33.05 24.74
CA GLU A 266 -8.18 -32.42 25.21
C GLU A 266 -7.79 -32.93 26.59
N GLN A 267 -8.76 -33.10 27.50
CA GLN A 267 -8.52 -33.66 28.82
C GLN A 267 -7.95 -35.08 28.73
N LYS A 268 -8.53 -35.95 27.89
CA LYS A 268 -8.05 -37.31 27.67
C LYS A 268 -6.67 -37.35 27.02
N ALA A 269 -6.37 -36.43 26.11
CA ALA A 269 -5.06 -36.35 25.46
C ALA A 269 -3.94 -35.93 26.43
N LEU A 270 -4.28 -35.17 27.49
CA LEU A 270 -3.34 -34.76 28.54
C LEU A 270 -3.15 -35.84 29.63
N VAL A 271 -4.01 -36.85 29.65
CA VAL A 271 -3.91 -38.02 30.53
C VAL A 271 -3.06 -39.07 29.83
N ASP A 272 -1.84 -39.27 30.34
CA ASP A 272 -0.99 -40.35 29.86
C ASP A 272 -1.65 -41.69 30.18
N SER A 273 -1.47 -42.69 29.31
CA SER A 273 -2.27 -43.94 29.26
C SER A 273 -2.16 -44.90 30.48
N GLY A 274 -1.73 -44.40 31.64
CA GLY A 274 -1.63 -45.13 32.91
C GLY A 274 -1.98 -44.35 34.19
N GLU A 275 -2.43 -43.10 34.13
CA GLU A 275 -2.86 -42.33 35.32
C GLU A 275 -4.38 -42.35 35.47
N GLU A 276 -4.93 -43.35 36.17
CA GLU A 276 -6.39 -43.59 36.28
C GLU A 276 -7.17 -42.55 37.12
N LEU A 277 -6.52 -41.60 37.78
CA LEU A 277 -7.18 -40.48 38.46
C LEU A 277 -6.22 -39.30 38.62
N MET A 278 -6.21 -38.38 37.65
CA MET A 278 -5.61 -37.08 37.88
C MET A 278 -6.56 -36.18 38.67
N ASP A 279 -6.03 -35.52 39.70
CA ASP A 279 -6.70 -34.42 40.39
C ASP A 279 -6.97 -33.27 39.42
N GLU A 280 -8.11 -32.60 39.57
CA GLU A 280 -8.53 -31.45 38.76
C GLU A 280 -7.46 -30.34 38.78
N GLY A 281 -6.77 -30.17 39.91
CA GLY A 281 -5.63 -29.26 40.03
C GLY A 281 -4.46 -29.63 39.11
N LEU A 282 -4.11 -30.91 39.00
CA LEU A 282 -3.00 -31.38 38.16
C LEU A 282 -3.34 -31.23 36.67
N LEU A 283 -4.59 -31.51 36.28
CA LEU A 283 -5.04 -31.30 34.90
C LEU A 283 -4.97 -29.83 34.50
N ARG A 284 -5.36 -28.92 35.40
CA ARG A 284 -5.24 -27.47 35.19
C ARG A 284 -3.78 -27.05 34.97
N VAL A 285 -2.86 -27.57 35.78
CA VAL A 285 -1.42 -27.32 35.62
C VAL A 285 -0.93 -27.83 34.26
N LYS A 286 -1.32 -29.03 33.83
CA LYS A 286 -0.95 -29.56 32.51
C LYS A 286 -1.47 -28.68 31.37
N ILE A 287 -2.70 -28.16 31.46
CA ILE A 287 -3.26 -27.22 30.48
C ILE A 287 -2.44 -25.94 30.42
N VAL A 288 -2.19 -25.30 31.57
CA VAL A 288 -1.41 -24.05 31.64
C VAL A 288 -0.01 -24.25 31.09
N ASN A 289 0.69 -25.31 31.47
CA ASN A 289 2.04 -25.61 30.99
C ASN A 289 2.08 -25.80 29.45
N ALA A 290 1.06 -26.43 28.87
CA ALA A 290 0.98 -26.59 27.42
C ALA A 290 0.81 -25.24 26.70
N VAL A 291 -0.03 -24.36 27.25
CA VAL A 291 -0.25 -23.01 26.69
C VAL A 291 0.98 -22.11 26.93
N GLU A 292 1.64 -22.23 28.09
CA GLU A 292 2.87 -21.51 28.42
C GLU A 292 4.01 -21.88 27.47
N ALA A 293 4.13 -23.16 27.08
CA ALA A 293 5.12 -23.60 26.11
C ALA A 293 4.94 -22.89 24.74
N VAL A 294 3.69 -22.72 24.31
CA VAL A 294 3.36 -21.94 23.09
C VAL A 294 3.75 -20.48 23.27
N LYS A 295 3.33 -19.84 24.39
CA LYS A 295 3.67 -18.44 24.71
C LYS A 295 5.17 -18.21 24.69
N ASN A 296 5.96 -19.11 25.29
CA ASN A 296 7.41 -18.98 25.36
C ASN A 296 8.06 -19.05 23.98
N LYS A 297 7.59 -19.95 23.10
CA LYS A 297 8.05 -20.00 21.71
C LYS A 297 7.73 -18.70 20.95
N THR A 298 6.52 -18.17 21.14
CA THR A 298 6.11 -16.89 20.52
C THR A 298 6.93 -15.72 21.05
N MET A 299 7.24 -15.69 22.35
CA MET A 299 8.12 -14.68 22.95
C MET A 299 9.54 -14.70 22.37
N GLU A 300 10.11 -15.87 22.10
CA GLU A 300 11.40 -15.96 21.41
C GLU A 300 11.32 -15.37 20.00
N ASP A 301 10.23 -15.63 19.27
CA ASP A 301 10.00 -15.07 17.95
C ASP A 301 9.82 -13.53 17.99
N ILE A 302 9.14 -13.00 19.01
CA ILE A 302 9.04 -11.55 19.27
C ILE A 302 10.42 -10.95 19.55
N TYR A 303 11.21 -11.59 20.42
CA TYR A 303 12.53 -11.09 20.81
C TYR A 303 13.49 -11.00 19.61
N ARG A 304 13.46 -11.98 18.71
CA ARG A 304 14.28 -11.96 17.47
C ARG A 304 13.93 -10.78 16.55
N ARG A 305 12.73 -10.21 16.67
CA ARG A 305 12.21 -9.12 15.82
C ARG A 305 12.19 -7.76 16.51
N GLN A 306 12.42 -7.73 17.82
CA GLN A 306 12.23 -6.55 18.64
C GLN A 306 13.04 -5.33 18.14
N ALA A 307 14.28 -5.55 17.70
CA ALA A 307 15.13 -4.48 17.19
C ALA A 307 14.55 -3.84 15.91
N PHE A 308 14.00 -4.65 15.01
CA PHE A 308 13.37 -4.16 13.78
C PHE A 308 12.06 -3.42 14.08
N GLU A 309 11.20 -4.01 14.91
CA GLU A 309 9.91 -3.39 15.29
C GLU A 309 10.11 -2.08 16.06
N ALA A 310 11.18 -1.96 16.87
CA ALA A 310 11.53 -0.71 17.55
C ALA A 310 12.05 0.38 16.59
N GLY A 311 12.58 0.01 15.42
CA GLY A 311 13.02 0.94 14.38
C GLY A 311 11.92 1.39 13.42
N ILE A 312 10.66 0.97 13.64
CA ILE A 312 9.51 1.42 12.86
C ILE A 312 8.91 2.66 13.53
N ASP A 313 9.21 3.83 12.98
CA ASP A 313 8.76 5.11 13.54
C ASP A 313 7.25 5.34 13.37
N ARG A 314 6.65 4.81 12.29
CA ARG A 314 5.23 5.00 11.95
C ARG A 314 4.63 3.75 11.31
N SER A 315 3.53 3.27 11.89
CA SER A 315 2.75 2.10 11.41
C SER A 315 1.54 2.48 10.54
N TYR A 316 1.35 3.76 10.25
CA TYR A 316 0.25 4.30 9.45
C TYR A 316 0.75 5.11 8.26
N PHE A 317 -0.11 5.29 7.27
CA PHE A 317 0.19 6.09 6.10
C PHE A 317 0.22 7.59 6.42
N HIS A 318 1.26 8.28 5.94
CA HIS A 318 1.32 9.72 5.95
C HIS A 318 2.06 10.23 4.71
N VAL A 319 1.68 11.42 4.24
CA VAL A 319 2.24 12.04 3.03
C VAL A 319 3.65 12.58 3.23
N THR A 320 4.07 12.79 4.48
CA THR A 320 5.46 13.16 4.78
C THR A 320 6.39 12.02 4.39
N PRO A 321 7.58 12.32 3.87
CA PRO A 321 8.53 11.27 3.53
C PRO A 321 8.92 10.41 4.74
N VAL A 322 9.10 9.10 4.50
CA VAL A 322 9.76 8.17 5.42
C VAL A 322 11.22 8.58 5.56
N ALA A 323 11.74 8.59 6.79
CA ALA A 323 13.15 8.85 7.02
C ALA A 323 14.03 7.74 6.43
N GLU A 324 15.21 8.08 5.92
CA GLU A 324 16.14 7.11 5.33
C GLU A 324 16.51 5.96 6.30
N ALA A 325 16.64 6.28 7.59
CA ALA A 325 16.91 5.27 8.63
C ALA A 325 15.76 4.26 8.77
N ALA A 326 14.51 4.73 8.76
CA ALA A 326 13.34 3.86 8.79
C ALA A 326 13.23 3.03 7.52
N MET A 327 13.57 3.59 6.35
CA MET A 327 13.59 2.83 5.09
C MET A 327 14.64 1.71 5.10
N LYS A 328 15.85 2.00 5.58
CA LYS A 328 16.90 0.99 5.78
C LYS A 328 16.50 -0.10 6.77
N ASN A 329 15.78 0.26 7.84
CA ASN A 329 15.25 -0.70 8.80
C ASN A 329 14.23 -1.64 8.14
N TRP A 330 13.30 -1.12 7.33
CA TRP A 330 12.35 -1.94 6.57
C TRP A 330 13.04 -2.94 5.65
N HIS A 331 14.03 -2.50 4.87
CA HIS A 331 14.80 -3.42 4.01
C HIS A 331 15.51 -4.51 4.82
N SER A 332 16.15 -4.14 5.93
CA SER A 332 16.85 -5.09 6.80
C SER A 332 15.89 -6.11 7.43
N TYR A 333 14.67 -5.67 7.78
CA TYR A 333 13.65 -6.54 8.33
C TYR A 333 13.08 -7.49 7.27
N LEU A 334 12.82 -6.99 6.06
CA LEU A 334 12.41 -7.83 4.92
C LEU A 334 13.49 -8.86 4.58
N ASP A 335 14.77 -8.47 4.54
CA ASP A 335 15.90 -9.40 4.33
C ASP A 335 15.90 -10.53 5.37
N PHE A 336 15.65 -10.19 6.64
CA PHE A 336 15.61 -11.16 7.74
C PHE A 336 14.47 -12.18 7.58
N GLU A 337 13.26 -11.72 7.22
CA GLU A 337 12.12 -12.65 7.04
C GLU A 337 12.26 -13.48 5.76
N GLU A 338 12.72 -12.88 4.66
CA GLU A 338 12.99 -13.60 3.41
C GLU A 338 14.00 -14.72 3.62
N ALA A 339 15.08 -14.46 4.38
CA ALA A 339 16.07 -15.46 4.74
C ALA A 339 15.50 -16.57 5.64
N ALA A 340 14.48 -16.28 6.45
CA ALA A 340 13.78 -17.28 7.24
C ALA A 340 12.85 -18.18 6.40
N GLY A 341 12.45 -17.73 5.21
CA GLY A 341 11.70 -18.53 4.23
C GLY A 341 10.23 -18.79 4.58
N ASN A 342 9.67 -18.08 5.55
CA ASN A 342 8.25 -18.20 5.89
C ASN A 342 7.41 -17.26 5.01
N TYR A 343 6.71 -17.84 4.02
CA TYR A 343 5.91 -17.09 3.06
C TYR A 343 4.86 -16.17 3.70
N GLU A 344 3.97 -16.72 4.54
CA GLU A 344 2.86 -15.95 5.13
C GLU A 344 3.36 -14.77 5.96
N ARG A 345 4.46 -14.97 6.67
CA ARG A 345 5.09 -13.93 7.47
C ARG A 345 5.74 -12.85 6.60
N CYS A 346 6.45 -13.23 5.54
CA CYS A 346 7.02 -12.29 4.58
C CYS A 346 5.92 -11.47 3.90
N GLN A 347 4.86 -12.13 3.42
CA GLN A 347 3.73 -11.46 2.79
C GLN A 347 3.08 -10.45 3.74
N THR A 348 2.81 -10.86 4.98
CA THR A 348 2.26 -9.96 6.01
C THR A 348 3.18 -8.77 6.27
N LEU A 349 4.50 -8.99 6.31
CA LEU A 349 5.47 -7.92 6.52
C LEU A 349 5.52 -6.95 5.34
N TYR A 350 5.47 -7.44 4.10
CA TYR A 350 5.38 -6.62 2.90
C TYR A 350 4.12 -5.73 2.90
N GLU A 351 2.96 -6.31 3.19
CA GLU A 351 1.71 -5.56 3.27
C GLU A 351 1.74 -4.51 4.39
N ARG A 352 2.35 -4.82 5.56
CA ARG A 352 2.58 -3.85 6.64
C ARG A 352 3.53 -2.73 6.22
N CYS A 353 4.63 -3.04 5.55
CA CYS A 353 5.59 -2.06 5.05
C CYS A 353 4.92 -1.07 4.10
N LEU A 354 4.11 -1.58 3.18
CA LEU A 354 3.37 -0.77 2.20
C LEU A 354 2.39 0.22 2.84
N ILE A 355 1.90 0.00 4.06
CA ILE A 355 1.05 1.00 4.75
C ILE A 355 1.80 2.34 4.86
N SER A 356 3.07 2.33 5.27
CA SER A 356 3.86 3.55 5.45
C SER A 356 4.66 3.96 4.20
N CYS A 357 4.93 2.99 3.32
CA CYS A 357 5.84 3.13 2.19
C CYS A 357 5.18 2.97 0.81
N ALA A 358 3.84 3.00 0.70
CA ALA A 358 3.14 2.82 -0.58
C ALA A 358 3.54 3.81 -1.69
N ASN A 359 4.06 4.98 -1.34
CA ASN A 359 4.51 6.00 -2.31
C ASN A 359 5.95 5.77 -2.82
N TYR A 360 6.63 4.72 -2.35
CA TYR A 360 8.01 4.41 -2.68
C TYR A 360 8.07 3.23 -3.64
N GLU A 361 8.52 3.50 -4.87
CA GLU A 361 8.58 2.48 -5.92
C GLU A 361 9.53 1.34 -5.59
N GLU A 362 10.60 1.61 -4.84
CA GLU A 362 11.61 0.62 -4.45
C GLU A 362 11.01 -0.57 -3.68
N ILE A 363 10.00 -0.32 -2.82
CA ILE A 363 9.35 -1.38 -2.03
C ILE A 363 8.42 -2.22 -2.88
N TRP A 364 7.71 -1.60 -3.84
CA TRP A 364 6.89 -2.34 -4.78
C TRP A 364 7.73 -3.23 -5.69
N LEU A 365 8.83 -2.71 -6.24
CA LEU A 365 9.72 -3.47 -7.12
C LEU A 365 10.33 -4.66 -6.38
N ARG A 366 10.81 -4.45 -5.14
CA ARG A 366 11.32 -5.52 -4.30
C ARG A 366 10.26 -6.57 -3.99
N TYR A 367 9.03 -6.15 -3.66
CA TYR A 367 7.93 -7.08 -3.39
C TYR A 367 7.58 -7.93 -4.62
N VAL A 368 7.55 -7.32 -5.80
CA VAL A 368 7.36 -8.06 -7.06
C VAL A 368 8.47 -9.07 -7.28
N GLU A 369 9.74 -8.68 -7.14
CA GLU A 369 10.88 -9.59 -7.34
C GLU A 369 10.80 -10.82 -6.42
N TRP A 370 10.47 -10.58 -5.15
CA TRP A 370 10.28 -11.66 -4.17
C TRP A 370 9.10 -12.56 -4.53
N ILE A 371 7.91 -12.00 -4.79
CA ILE A 371 6.70 -12.80 -5.04
C ILE A 371 6.76 -13.53 -6.37
N ASP A 372 7.43 -12.97 -7.39
CA ASP A 372 7.67 -13.66 -8.66
C ASP A 372 8.54 -14.90 -8.46
N THR A 373 9.56 -14.80 -7.60
CA THR A 373 10.43 -15.93 -7.27
C THR A 373 9.69 -17.03 -6.50
N VAL A 374 8.80 -16.66 -5.57
CA VAL A 374 8.15 -17.64 -4.67
C VAL A 374 6.83 -18.18 -5.24
N HIS A 375 6.04 -17.33 -5.91
CA HIS A 375 4.68 -17.64 -6.38
C HIS A 375 4.46 -17.45 -7.89
N GLY A 376 5.44 -16.90 -8.61
CA GLY A 376 5.41 -16.75 -10.06
C GLY A 376 4.62 -15.54 -10.56
N PHE A 377 4.56 -15.46 -11.89
CA PHE A 377 4.06 -14.32 -12.65
C PHE A 377 2.71 -13.77 -12.20
N GLU A 378 1.68 -14.60 -11.99
CA GLU A 378 0.32 -14.10 -11.72
C GLU A 378 0.24 -13.34 -10.38
N ALA A 379 1.00 -13.78 -9.37
CA ALA A 379 1.07 -13.09 -8.08
C ALA A 379 1.83 -11.77 -8.21
N ALA A 380 2.94 -11.77 -8.95
CA ALA A 380 3.72 -10.56 -9.24
C ALA A 380 2.97 -9.54 -10.11
N ASP A 381 2.21 -10.01 -11.12
CA ASP A 381 1.34 -9.19 -11.98
C ASP A 381 0.29 -8.47 -11.13
N ALA A 382 -0.32 -9.17 -10.16
CA ALA A 382 -1.29 -8.57 -9.25
C ALA A 382 -0.69 -7.47 -8.36
N VAL A 383 0.54 -7.66 -7.84
CA VAL A 383 1.25 -6.65 -7.05
C VAL A 383 1.59 -5.43 -7.91
N PHE A 384 2.11 -5.63 -9.12
CA PHE A 384 2.39 -4.53 -10.05
C PHE A 384 1.14 -3.77 -10.45
N GLN A 385 0.06 -4.48 -10.80
CA GLN A 385 -1.22 -3.87 -11.14
C GLN A 385 -1.73 -2.99 -10.01
N ARG A 386 -1.63 -3.45 -8.76
CA ARG A 386 -1.98 -2.66 -7.58
C ARG A 386 -1.11 -1.41 -7.45
N ALA A 387 0.20 -1.53 -7.67
CA ALA A 387 1.13 -0.40 -7.63
C ALA A 387 0.74 0.67 -8.66
N VAL A 388 0.54 0.30 -9.92
CA VAL A 388 0.30 1.25 -11.03
C VAL A 388 -1.13 1.77 -11.11
N THR A 389 -2.13 1.06 -10.56
CA THR A 389 -3.54 1.49 -10.63
C THR A 389 -3.99 2.26 -9.40
N ILE A 390 -3.44 1.96 -8.21
CA ILE A 390 -3.91 2.55 -6.96
C ILE A 390 -2.93 3.61 -6.44
N PHE A 391 -1.65 3.27 -6.30
CA PHE A 391 -0.71 4.07 -5.50
C PHE A 391 0.21 4.98 -6.31
N LEU A 392 0.83 4.44 -7.36
CA LEU A 392 1.87 5.09 -8.16
C LEU A 392 1.36 5.47 -9.56
N LYS A 393 0.06 5.71 -9.69
CA LYS A 393 -0.62 5.90 -10.99
C LYS A 393 -0.11 7.06 -11.85
N TYR A 394 0.52 8.05 -11.23
CA TYR A 394 1.12 9.21 -11.90
C TYR A 394 2.66 9.11 -12.09
N ARG A 395 3.30 8.03 -11.63
CA ARG A 395 4.77 7.85 -11.72
C ARG A 395 5.11 7.01 -12.94
N ALA A 396 5.76 7.59 -13.95
CA ALA A 396 6.07 6.87 -15.19
C ALA A 396 7.09 5.72 -15.00
N SER A 397 8.07 5.90 -14.11
CA SER A 397 9.13 4.91 -13.81
C SER A 397 8.59 3.51 -13.53
N ILE A 398 7.61 3.39 -12.63
CA ILE A 398 7.03 2.09 -12.26
C ILE A 398 6.32 1.40 -13.44
N TYR A 399 5.72 2.15 -14.37
CA TYR A 399 5.12 1.57 -15.56
C TYR A 399 6.17 1.05 -16.55
N LEU A 400 7.32 1.73 -16.66
CA LEU A 400 8.42 1.27 -17.51
C LEU A 400 9.01 -0.04 -16.98
N GLU A 401 9.16 -0.16 -15.66
CA GLU A 401 9.58 -1.40 -15.00
C GLU A 401 8.52 -2.50 -15.17
N TYR A 402 7.23 -2.17 -15.02
CA TYR A 402 6.15 -3.12 -15.23
C TYR A 402 6.10 -3.65 -16.67
N ALA A 403 6.28 -2.77 -17.67
CA ALA A 403 6.34 -3.17 -19.06
C ALA A 403 7.56 -4.08 -19.35
N ALA A 404 8.71 -3.81 -18.73
CA ALA A 404 9.89 -4.66 -18.83
C ALA A 404 9.66 -6.04 -18.18
N PHE A 405 9.01 -6.09 -17.01
CA PHE A 405 8.59 -7.33 -16.36
C PHE A 405 7.64 -8.16 -17.23
N LEU A 406 6.66 -7.51 -17.88
CA LEU A 406 5.73 -8.17 -18.80
C LEU A 406 6.45 -8.71 -20.04
N GLU A 407 7.41 -7.97 -20.58
CA GLU A 407 8.26 -8.43 -21.68
C GLU A 407 9.09 -9.65 -21.29
N ALA A 408 9.72 -9.63 -20.11
CA ALA A 408 10.50 -10.75 -19.57
C ALA A 408 9.66 -12.05 -19.46
N HIS A 409 8.38 -11.91 -19.14
CA HIS A 409 7.41 -13.00 -19.06
C HIS A 409 6.69 -13.31 -20.39
N ASN A 410 7.18 -12.77 -21.50
CA ASN A 410 6.64 -12.97 -22.84
C ASN A 410 5.17 -12.52 -23.00
N LYS A 411 4.72 -11.52 -22.22
CA LYS A 411 3.38 -10.92 -22.29
C LYS A 411 3.40 -9.66 -23.16
N LEU A 412 3.78 -9.83 -24.42
CA LEU A 412 4.09 -8.72 -25.34
C LEU A 412 2.95 -7.73 -25.53
N GLN A 413 1.70 -8.20 -25.63
CA GLN A 413 0.55 -7.29 -25.79
C GLN A 413 0.33 -6.43 -24.55
N LYS A 414 0.34 -7.03 -23.35
CA LYS A 414 0.23 -6.29 -22.09
C LYS A 414 1.36 -5.26 -21.94
N ALA A 415 2.59 -5.63 -22.33
CA ALA A 415 3.73 -4.72 -22.29
C ALA A 415 3.52 -3.52 -23.22
N GLN A 416 3.05 -3.76 -24.46
CA GLN A 416 2.70 -2.69 -25.40
C GLN A 416 1.61 -1.77 -24.85
N ASP A 417 0.52 -2.33 -24.30
CA ASP A 417 -0.58 -1.55 -23.73
C ASP A 417 -0.09 -0.67 -22.56
N THR A 418 0.83 -1.21 -21.74
CA THR A 418 1.45 -0.49 -20.63
C THR A 418 2.31 0.69 -21.12
N TYR A 419 3.14 0.48 -22.14
CA TYR A 419 3.91 1.58 -22.75
C TYR A 419 3.00 2.65 -23.36
N MET A 420 1.93 2.24 -24.04
CA MET A 420 0.97 3.19 -24.63
C MET A 420 0.29 4.04 -23.55
N LYS A 421 -0.10 3.43 -22.42
CA LYS A 421 -0.66 4.18 -21.29
C LYS A 421 0.29 5.25 -20.75
N VAL A 422 1.59 4.97 -20.70
CA VAL A 422 2.59 5.98 -20.30
C VAL A 422 2.64 7.13 -21.30
N LEU A 423 2.69 6.80 -22.58
CA LEU A 423 2.83 7.76 -23.67
C LEU A 423 1.56 8.58 -23.93
N SER A 424 0.37 8.09 -23.55
CA SER A 424 -0.90 8.81 -23.71
C SER A 424 -1.32 9.60 -22.48
N ASP A 425 -1.25 8.98 -21.30
CA ASP A 425 -1.97 9.48 -20.11
C ASP A 425 -1.03 9.93 -18.99
N VAL A 426 0.06 9.18 -18.75
CA VAL A 426 0.90 9.39 -17.56
C VAL A 426 1.98 10.43 -17.80
N ALA A 427 2.77 10.27 -18.87
CA ALA A 427 3.89 11.16 -19.18
C ALA A 427 4.15 11.26 -20.71
N PRO A 428 3.28 11.95 -21.47
CA PRO A 428 3.36 12.01 -22.94
C PRO A 428 4.62 12.68 -23.51
N LYS A 429 5.35 13.43 -22.68
CA LYS A 429 6.57 14.15 -23.07
C LYS A 429 7.85 13.53 -22.51
N LEU A 430 7.75 12.35 -21.89
CA LEU A 430 8.90 11.69 -21.27
C LEU A 430 9.73 10.97 -22.34
N ALA A 431 10.91 11.50 -22.66
CA ALA A 431 11.82 10.90 -23.64
C ALA A 431 12.19 9.45 -23.31
N GLU A 432 12.41 9.13 -22.03
CA GLU A 432 12.73 7.77 -21.59
C GLU A 432 11.63 6.78 -21.97
N ALA A 433 10.35 7.15 -21.85
CA ALA A 433 9.25 6.29 -22.26
C ALA A 433 9.27 5.98 -23.77
N PHE A 434 9.56 6.98 -24.61
CA PHE A 434 9.72 6.78 -26.06
C PHE A 434 10.89 5.84 -26.35
N LEU A 435 12.04 6.04 -25.70
CA LEU A 435 13.22 5.21 -25.92
C LEU A 435 13.01 3.77 -25.46
N HIS A 436 12.36 3.56 -24.31
CA HIS A 436 12.01 2.22 -23.82
C HIS A 436 11.06 1.52 -24.80
N TYR A 437 10.03 2.21 -25.29
CA TYR A 437 9.09 1.64 -26.25
C TYR A 437 9.73 1.34 -27.61
N CYS A 438 10.56 2.23 -28.14
CA CYS A 438 11.31 1.96 -29.38
C CYS A 438 12.25 0.75 -29.23
N ASN A 439 12.89 0.62 -28.07
CA ASN A 439 13.73 -0.54 -27.76
C ASN A 439 12.92 -1.84 -27.63
N PHE A 440 11.71 -1.77 -27.08
CA PHE A 440 10.76 -2.89 -27.04
C PHE A 440 10.37 -3.33 -28.45
N GLU A 441 9.95 -2.39 -29.31
CA GLU A 441 9.57 -2.70 -30.70
C GLU A 441 10.75 -3.26 -31.51
N ARG A 442 11.95 -2.74 -31.27
CA ARG A 442 13.19 -3.29 -31.83
C ARG A 442 13.42 -4.74 -31.40
N ARG A 443 13.22 -5.08 -30.12
CA ARG A 443 13.36 -6.46 -29.62
C ARG A 443 12.28 -7.39 -30.17
N ARG A 444 11.08 -6.86 -30.40
CA ARG A 444 9.96 -7.55 -31.07
C ARG A 444 10.18 -7.78 -32.57
N GLY A 445 11.09 -7.01 -33.19
CA GLY A 445 11.42 -7.09 -34.61
C GLY A 445 10.66 -6.13 -35.51
N ASP A 446 9.87 -5.21 -34.95
CA ASP A 446 9.13 -4.20 -35.70
C ASP A 446 9.93 -2.89 -35.83
N VAL A 447 10.85 -2.91 -36.77
CA VAL A 447 11.79 -1.80 -37.03
C VAL A 447 11.08 -0.55 -37.56
N GLU A 448 10.01 -0.70 -38.34
CA GLU A 448 9.29 0.44 -38.94
C GLU A 448 8.45 1.18 -37.90
N THR A 449 7.80 0.44 -37.00
CA THR A 449 7.12 1.04 -35.84
C THR A 449 8.13 1.76 -34.95
N ALA A 450 9.29 1.15 -34.67
CA ALA A 450 10.34 1.81 -33.89
C ALA A 450 10.80 3.14 -34.51
N LYS A 451 11.06 3.21 -35.83
CA LYS A 451 11.38 4.48 -36.52
C LYS A 451 10.30 5.53 -36.32
N THR A 452 9.04 5.14 -36.53
CA THR A 452 7.90 6.06 -36.39
C THR A 452 7.82 6.64 -34.99
N TRP A 453 8.10 5.83 -33.96
CA TRP A 453 8.08 6.30 -32.57
C TRP A 453 9.31 7.11 -32.17
N TYR A 454 10.47 6.90 -32.79
CA TYR A 454 11.61 7.81 -32.64
C TYR A 454 11.29 9.20 -33.20
N GLU A 455 10.70 9.29 -34.39
CA GLU A 455 10.26 10.58 -34.98
C GLU A 455 9.24 11.27 -34.07
N ARG A 456 8.22 10.54 -33.60
CA ARG A 456 7.24 11.07 -32.64
C ARG A 456 7.88 11.55 -31.33
N GLY A 457 8.86 10.81 -30.82
CA GLY A 457 9.61 11.19 -29.63
C GLY A 457 10.36 12.51 -29.84
N MET A 458 10.99 12.70 -31.01
CA MET A 458 11.66 13.96 -31.37
C MET A 458 10.67 15.13 -31.50
N GLU A 459 9.49 14.91 -32.07
CA GLU A 459 8.43 15.92 -32.13
C GLU A 459 7.93 16.30 -30.72
N ALA A 460 7.72 15.31 -29.84
CA ALA A 460 7.19 15.53 -28.49
C ALA A 460 8.13 16.36 -27.60
N VAL A 461 9.44 16.25 -27.81
CA VAL A 461 10.49 16.96 -27.03
C VAL A 461 11.13 18.13 -27.78
N GLU A 462 10.50 18.58 -28.88
CA GLU A 462 11.03 19.61 -29.77
C GLU A 462 11.53 20.88 -29.04
N HIS A 463 10.85 21.28 -27.97
CA HIS A 463 11.16 22.51 -27.23
C HIS A 463 12.31 22.38 -26.22
N ASP A 464 12.81 21.17 -25.95
CA ASP A 464 13.94 20.94 -25.04
C ASP A 464 15.15 20.45 -25.83
N ALA A 465 16.10 21.35 -26.10
CA ALA A 465 17.28 21.06 -26.91
C ALA A 465 18.12 19.89 -26.37
N GLY A 466 18.27 19.79 -25.05
CA GLY A 466 19.08 18.74 -24.42
C GLY A 466 18.43 17.36 -24.57
N VAL A 467 17.13 17.29 -24.27
CA VAL A 467 16.36 16.05 -24.40
C VAL A 467 16.17 15.67 -25.88
N TYR A 468 15.97 16.65 -26.76
CA TYR A 468 15.89 16.43 -28.20
C TYR A 468 17.19 15.85 -28.76
N ALA A 469 18.34 16.41 -28.40
CA ALA A 469 19.64 15.88 -28.81
C ALA A 469 19.86 14.43 -28.31
N TYR A 470 19.39 14.12 -27.09
CA TYR A 470 19.46 12.77 -26.53
C TYR A 470 18.62 11.75 -27.32
N VAL A 471 17.37 12.10 -27.65
CA VAL A 471 16.49 11.24 -28.47
C VAL A 471 17.05 11.11 -29.90
N ALA A 472 17.52 12.20 -30.50
CA ALA A 472 18.11 12.20 -31.84
C ALA A 472 19.37 11.33 -31.91
N THR A 473 20.24 11.39 -30.90
CA THR A 473 21.44 10.54 -30.82
C THR A 473 21.06 9.07 -30.71
N SER A 474 20.07 8.75 -29.89
CA SER A 474 19.56 7.38 -29.74
C SER A 474 18.96 6.86 -31.04
N TYR A 475 18.20 7.69 -31.76
CA TYR A 475 17.62 7.33 -33.06
C TYR A 475 18.69 7.13 -34.13
N ALA A 476 19.66 8.04 -34.24
CA ALA A 476 20.77 7.89 -35.19
C ALA A 476 21.61 6.64 -34.90
N MET A 477 21.86 6.32 -33.63
CA MET A 477 22.51 5.06 -33.23
C MET A 477 21.69 3.83 -33.64
N PHE A 478 20.37 3.87 -33.51
CA PHE A 478 19.49 2.80 -33.95
C PHE A 478 19.57 2.59 -35.48
N LEU A 479 19.47 3.67 -36.26
CA LEU A 479 19.57 3.64 -37.72
C LEU A 479 20.92 3.08 -38.20
N ASP A 480 22.02 3.55 -37.63
CA ASP A 480 23.37 3.12 -38.03
C ASP A 480 23.66 1.67 -37.57
N LYS A 481 23.49 1.36 -36.28
CA LYS A 481 23.93 0.08 -35.73
C LYS A 481 22.94 -1.07 -35.93
N THR A 482 21.65 -0.79 -35.98
CA THR A 482 20.62 -1.84 -36.08
C THR A 482 20.17 -2.04 -37.52
N ILE A 483 19.99 -0.94 -38.27
CA ILE A 483 19.50 -0.99 -39.66
C ILE A 483 20.66 -0.98 -40.67
N GLY A 484 21.80 -0.37 -40.32
CA GLY A 484 22.94 -0.22 -41.23
C GLY A 484 22.82 0.99 -42.16
N ASP A 485 21.90 1.93 -41.89
CA ASP A 485 21.68 3.10 -42.73
C ASP A 485 22.40 4.34 -42.16
N ALA A 486 23.69 4.42 -42.46
CA ALA A 486 24.54 5.54 -42.07
C ALA A 486 24.13 6.87 -42.73
N ALA A 487 23.43 6.85 -43.87
CA ALA A 487 23.00 8.06 -44.55
C ALA A 487 21.83 8.71 -43.81
N LEU A 488 20.82 7.91 -43.44
CA LEU A 488 19.71 8.39 -42.60
C LEU A 488 20.18 8.82 -41.21
N ALA A 489 21.10 8.08 -40.60
CA ALA A 489 21.67 8.47 -39.31
C ALA A 489 22.34 9.87 -39.36
N ARG A 490 23.09 10.17 -40.42
CA ARG A 490 23.68 11.51 -40.65
C ARG A 490 22.60 12.58 -40.84
N ALA A 491 21.57 12.29 -41.63
CA ALA A 491 20.46 13.21 -41.86
C ALA A 491 19.73 13.57 -40.54
N VAL A 492 19.57 12.62 -39.62
CA VAL A 492 18.99 12.88 -38.28
C VAL A 492 19.87 13.83 -37.47
N PHE A 493 21.19 13.63 -37.47
CA PHE A 493 22.12 14.55 -36.78
C PHE A 493 22.13 15.94 -37.40
N GLU A 494 22.17 16.04 -38.73
CA GLU A 494 22.11 17.33 -39.44
C GLU A 494 20.82 18.07 -39.10
N ARG A 495 19.67 17.38 -39.12
CA ARG A 495 18.38 17.94 -38.71
C ARG A 495 18.39 18.41 -37.26
N ALA A 496 19.07 17.69 -36.37
CA ALA A 496 19.15 18.07 -34.97
C ALA A 496 19.98 19.33 -34.74
N VAL A 497 21.13 19.46 -35.42
CA VAL A 497 22.01 20.64 -35.37
C VAL A 497 21.40 21.86 -36.05
N LEU A 498 20.54 21.67 -37.05
CA LEU A 498 19.87 22.81 -37.71
C LEU A 498 18.71 23.39 -36.89
N LYS A 499 18.13 22.58 -35.99
CA LYS A 499 16.93 22.96 -35.22
C LYS A 499 17.26 23.71 -33.93
N HIS A 500 18.40 23.38 -33.32
CA HIS A 500 18.96 23.97 -32.09
C HIS A 500 20.44 24.22 -32.29
#